data_AF-A0A356M7A6-F1
#
_entry.id   AF-A0A356M7A6-F1
#
_cell.length_a   1.000
_cell.length_b   1.000
_cell.length_c   1.000
_cell.angle_alpha   90.00
_cell.angle_beta   90.00
_cell.angle_gamma   90.00
#
_symmetry.space_group_name_H-M   'P 1'
#
loop_
_entity.id
_entity.type
_entity.pdbx_description
1 polymer ?
#
loop_
_entity_poly.entity_id
_entity_poly.type
_entity_poly.pdbx_seq_one_letter_code
_entity_poly.pdbx_strand_id
1 'polypeptide(L)' 'MVIPVFPGTNCEYDTAKAFSLAGAEPDILVVRNLSSEAIAETLHELERRIRQAQMVMIP' A
#
# COMPACT_ATOMS: atom_id res chain seq x y z
N MET A 1 0.52 1.77 -9.14
CA MET A 1 1.05 2.56 -7.98
C MET A 1 0.95 1.71 -6.73
N VAL A 2 1.67 2.02 -5.66
CA VAL A 2 1.52 1.30 -4.38
C VAL A 2 0.96 2.21 -3.29
N ILE A 3 0.04 1.66 -2.50
CA ILE A 3 -0.61 2.30 -1.35
C ILE A 3 -0.37 1.42 -0.12
N PRO A 4 0.63 1.72 0.74
CA PRO A 4 0.76 1.04 2.02
C PRO A 4 -0.35 1.47 2.98
N VAL A 5 -1.04 0.49 3.55
CA VAL A 5 -2.19 0.67 4.45
C VAL A 5 -1.83 0.14 5.82
N PHE A 6 -1.91 0.97 6.85
CA PHE A 6 -1.75 0.49 8.22
C PHE A 6 -3.10 -0.02 8.75
N PRO A 7 -3.12 -1.07 9.58
CA PRO A 7 -4.35 -1.55 10.19
C PRO A 7 -5.00 -0.44 11.04
N GLY A 8 -6.28 -0.14 10.78
CA GLY A 8 -7.03 0.91 11.49
C GLY A 8 -7.21 2.21 10.71
N THR A 9 -6.62 2.33 9.53
CA THR A 9 -6.88 3.45 8.62
C THR A 9 -8.09 3.11 7.72
N ASN A 10 -8.94 4.11 7.43
CA ASN A 10 -10.22 3.92 6.72
C ASN A 10 -10.28 4.57 5.32
N CYS A 11 -9.29 5.35 4.91
CA CYS A 11 -9.37 6.24 3.74
C CYS A 11 -8.70 5.67 2.47
N GLU A 12 -8.08 4.50 2.55
CA GLU A 12 -7.27 3.96 1.45
C GLU A 12 -8.10 3.36 0.34
N TYR A 13 -9.25 2.80 0.68
CA TYR A 13 -10.21 2.33 -0.32
C TYR A 13 -10.78 3.49 -1.14
N ASP A 14 -11.07 4.63 -0.50
CA ASP A 14 -11.60 5.81 -1.20
C ASP A 14 -10.55 6.40 -2.15
N THR A 15 -9.30 6.46 -1.70
CA THR A 15 -8.23 7.03 -2.53
C THR A 15 -7.81 6.07 -3.63
N ALA A 16 -7.72 4.76 -3.36
CA ALA A 16 -7.54 3.74 -4.40
C ALA A 16 -8.66 3.81 -5.44
N LYS A 17 -9.91 3.98 -5.01
CA LYS A 17 -11.07 4.13 -5.91
C LYS A 17 -10.94 5.39 -6.76
N ALA A 18 -10.55 6.53 -6.19
CA ALA A 18 -10.34 7.77 -6.93
C ALA A 18 -9.24 7.61 -8.00
N PHE A 19 -8.11 7.00 -7.65
CA PHE A 19 -7.04 6.71 -8.60
C PHE A 19 -7.44 5.70 -9.68
N SER A 20 -8.22 4.68 -9.31
CA SER A 20 -8.76 3.72 -10.26
C SER A 20 -9.70 4.38 -11.28
N LEU A 21 -10.58 5.28 -10.82
CA LEU A 21 -11.45 6.07 -11.70
C LEU A 21 -10.66 7.02 -12.62
N ALA A 22 -9.48 7.47 -12.20
CA ALA A 22 -8.56 8.25 -13.03
C ALA A 22 -7.72 7.39 -14.00
N GLY A 23 -7.97 6.08 -14.06
CA GLY A 23 -7.29 5.15 -14.98
C GLY A 23 -5.98 4.57 -14.45
N ALA A 24 -5.67 4.75 -13.17
CA ALA A 24 -4.49 4.14 -12.56
C ALA A 24 -4.82 2.76 -11.98
N GLU A 25 -3.78 1.93 -11.80
CA GLU A 25 -3.89 0.62 -11.16
C GLU A 25 -3.28 0.70 -9.75
N PRO A 26 -4.11 0.89 -8.69
CA PRO A 26 -3.64 0.92 -7.31
C PRO A 26 -3.37 -0.49 -6.79
N ASP A 27 -2.15 -0.69 -6.30
CA ASP A 27 -1.73 -1.89 -5.58
C ASP A 27 -1.72 -1.59 -4.07
N ILE A 28 -2.67 -2.16 -3.35
CA ILE A 28 -2.87 -1.93 -1.92
C ILE A 28 -2.06 -2.98 -1.15
N LEU A 29 -1.17 -2.53 -0.25
CA LEU A 29 -0.42 -3.41 0.63
C LEU A 29 -0.74 -3.10 2.10
N VAL A 30 -1.42 -4.02 2.77
CA VAL A 30 -1.70 -3.90 4.21
C VAL A 30 -0.46 -4.28 5.03
N VAL A 31 0.02 -3.35 5.84
CA VAL A 31 1.15 -3.55 6.77
C VAL A 31 0.74 -4.48 7.89
N ARG A 32 1.39 -5.64 8.00
CA ARG A 32 1.12 -6.60 9.08
C ARG A 32 1.91 -6.21 10.32
N ASN A 33 1.25 -5.57 11.28
CA ASN A 33 1.89 -5.04 12.50
C ASN A 33 1.73 -5.91 13.76
N LEU A 34 1.32 -7.18 13.61
CA LEU A 34 1.06 -8.09 14.73
C LEU A 34 2.31 -8.74 15.33
N SER A 35 3.44 -8.73 14.61
CA SER A 35 4.74 -9.19 15.11
C SER A 35 5.88 -8.49 14.37
N SER A 36 7.07 -8.44 14.98
CA SER A 36 8.26 -7.85 14.33
C SER A 36 8.65 -8.57 13.04
N GLU A 37 8.46 -9.88 12.98
CA GLU A 37 8.72 -10.70 11.79
C GLU A 37 7.74 -10.36 10.66
N ALA A 38 6.44 -10.26 10.98
CA ALA A 38 5.42 -9.88 10.00
C ALA A 38 5.61 -8.45 9.48
N ILE A 39 6.11 -7.54 10.32
CA ILE A 39 6.50 -6.18 9.91
C ILE A 39 7.66 -6.26 8.91
N ALA A 40 8.72 -6.98 9.24
CA ALA A 40 9.91 -7.10 8.38
C ALA A 40 9.56 -7.70 7.01
N GLU A 41 8.77 -8.78 6.98
CA GLU A 41 8.28 -9.39 5.74
C GLU A 41 7.47 -8.40 4.90
N THR A 42 6.57 -7.64 5.54
CA THR A 42 5.74 -6.69 4.82
C THR A 42 6.54 -5.49 4.31
N LEU A 43 7.59 -5.08 5.03
CA LEU A 43 8.52 -4.05 4.57
C LEU A 43 9.34 -4.49 3.35
N HIS A 44 9.79 -5.74 3.31
CA HIS A 44 10.47 -6.29 2.13
C HIS A 44 9.54 -6.32 0.90
N GLU A 45 8.29 -6.71 1.10
CA GLU A 45 7.29 -6.70 0.03
C GLU A 45 6.95 -5.26 -0.43
N LEU A 46 6.87 -4.31 0.51
CA LEU A 46 6.69 -2.90 0.19
C LEU A 46 7.86 -2.36 -0.63
N GLU A 47 9.10 -2.65 -0.24
CA GLU A 47 10.31 -2.25 -0.98
C GLU A 47 10.25 -2.75 -2.43
N ARG A 48 9.93 -4.04 -2.61
CA ARG A 48 9.82 -4.66 -3.94
C ARG A 48 8.78 -3.95 -4.80
N ARG A 49 7.62 -3.62 -4.23
CA ARG A 49 6.53 -2.92 -4.92
C ARG A 49 6.88 -1.47 -5.25
N ILE A 50 7.53 -0.75 -4.33
CA ILE A 50 8.01 0.62 -4.57
C ILE A 50 8.97 0.64 -5.76
N ARG A 51 9.89 -0.32 -5.86
CA ARG A 51 10.83 -0.43 -7.00
C ARG A 51 10.12 -0.67 -8.34
N GLN A 52 8.94 -1.31 -8.33
CA GLN A 52 8.15 -1.59 -9.54
C GLN A 52 7.11 -0.49 -9.82
N ALA A 53 6.75 0.30 -8.81
CA ALA A 53 5.72 1.32 -8.91
C ALA A 53 6.28 2.63 -9.50
N GLN A 54 5.45 3.29 -10.31
CA GLN A 54 5.72 4.64 -10.83
C GLN A 54 5.29 5.75 -9.84
N MET A 55 4.60 5.38 -8.77
CA MET A 55 4.03 6.30 -7.77
C MET A 55 3.78 5.55 -6.46
N VAL A 56 4.06 6.23 -5.35
CA VAL A 56 3.72 5.80 -3.99
C VAL A 56 2.76 6.83 -3.42
N MET A 57 1.64 6.38 -2.86
CA MET A 57 0.67 7.24 -2.18
C MET A 57 0.56 6.79 -0.73
N ILE A 58 0.82 7.70 0.20
CA ILE A 58 0.69 7.47 1.64
C ILE A 58 -0.58 8.20 2.10
N PRO A 59 -1.55 7.51 2.73
CA PRO A 59 -2.78 8.12 3.26
C PRO A 59 -2.52 9.11 4.39
#